data_AF-A0A7C4LW75-F1
#
_entry.id   AF-A0A7C4LW75-F1
#
_cell.length_a   1.000
_cell.length_b   1.000
_cell.length_c   1.000
_cell.angle_alpha   90.00
_cell.angle_beta   90.00
_cell.angle_gamma   90.00
#
_symmetry.space_group_name_H-M   'P 1'
#
loop_
_entity.id
_entity.type
_entity.pdbx_description
1 polymer ?
#
loop_
_entity_poly.entity_id
_entity_poly.type
_entity_poly.pdbx_seq_one_letter_code
_entity_poly.pdbx_strand_id
1 'polypeptide(L)' 'MRTETMNYAAPPRTRKEMRNLVDRVIKKASAMSPNELFGTLVRAGIYTKNGKLRKAYGG' A
#
# COMPACT_ATOMS: atom_id res chain seq x y z
N MET A 1 -18.73 10.29 -14.60
CA MET A 1 -17.65 9.50 -13.94
C MET A 1 -16.36 10.27 -14.12
N ARG A 2 -15.75 10.80 -13.05
CA ARG A 2 -14.43 11.42 -13.13
C ARG A 2 -13.41 10.28 -13.18
N THR A 3 -12.77 10.10 -14.32
CA THR A 3 -11.58 9.27 -14.46
C THR A 3 -10.48 9.96 -13.66
N GLU A 4 -10.35 9.61 -12.38
CA GLU A 4 -9.12 9.86 -11.64
C GLU A 4 -8.02 9.09 -12.37
N THR A 5 -7.27 9.76 -13.23
CA THR A 5 -6.00 9.25 -13.73
C THR A 5 -5.15 8.97 -12.50
N MET A 6 -5.08 7.71 -12.09
CA MET A 6 -4.12 7.26 -11.08
C MET A 6 -2.74 7.66 -11.59
N ASN A 7 -2.21 8.74 -11.02
CA ASN A 7 -0.86 9.22 -11.30
C ASN A 7 0.10 8.21 -10.68
N TYR A 8 0.31 7.09 -11.38
CA TYR A 8 1.29 6.11 -10.97
C TYR A 8 2.66 6.77 -11.08
N ALA A 9 3.30 7.00 -9.93
CA ALA A 9 4.68 7.43 -9.91
C ALA A 9 5.49 6.40 -10.72
N ALA A 10 6.39 6.89 -11.58
CA ALA A 10 7.27 6.02 -12.34
C ALA A 10 7.99 5.06 -11.37
N PRO A 11 8.13 3.78 -11.74
CA PRO A 11 8.78 2.81 -10.87
C PRO A 11 10.23 3.23 -10.59
N PRO A 12 10.74 2.99 -9.37
CA PRO A 12 12.12 3.34 -9.02
C PRO A 12 13.10 2.58 -9.94
N ARG A 13 14.09 3.28 -10.49
CA ARG A 13 15.09 2.71 -11.42
C ARG A 13 16.42 2.40 -10.75
N THR A 14 16.65 2.98 -9.58
CA THR A 14 17.89 2.81 -8.81
C THR A 14 17.61 2.31 -7.39
N ARG A 15 18.63 1.72 -6.75
CA ARG A 15 18.56 1.31 -5.33
C ARG A 15 18.25 2.48 -4.40
N LYS A 16 18.77 3.68 -4.71
CA LYS A 16 18.52 4.90 -3.95
C LYS A 16 17.05 5.32 -4.03
N GLU A 17 16.47 5.31 -5.23
CA GLU A 17 15.05 5.62 -5.43
C GLU A 17 14.14 4.61 -4.77
N MET A 18 14.50 3.32 -4.80
CA MET A 18 13.76 2.28 -4.10
C MET A 18 13.78 2.51 -2.58
N ARG A 19 14.94 2.82 -2.00
CA ARG A 19 15.04 3.16 -0.56
C ARG A 19 14.18 4.38 -0.22
N ASN A 20 14.29 5.46 -0.99
CA ASN A 20 13.48 6.65 -0.80
C ASN A 20 11.96 6.39 -0.94
N LEU A 21 11.57 5.46 -1.82
CA LEU A 21 10.18 5.05 -1.95
C LEU A 21 9.71 4.31 -0.70
N VAL A 22 10.49 3.32 -0.24
CA VAL A 22 10.19 2.54 0.97
C VAL A 22 10.08 3.46 2.18
N ASP A 23 11.03 4.38 2.37
CA ASP A 23 11.03 5.32 3.50
C ASP A 23 9.76 6.19 3.51
N ARG A 24 9.33 6.68 2.34
CA ARG A 24 8.08 7.46 2.20
C ARG A 24 6.85 6.63 2.52
N VAL A 25 6.79 5.38 2.05
CA VAL A 25 5.67 4.47 2.30
C VAL A 25 5.58 4.14 3.78
N ILE A 26 6.69 3.79 4.42
CA ILE A 26 6.74 3.49 5.86
C ILE A 26 6.31 4.71 6.66
N LYS A 27 6.87 5.90 6.40
CA LYS A 27 6.49 7.13 7.09
C LYS A 27 5.00 7.42 6.99
N LYS A 28 4.41 7.22 5.81
CA LYS A 28 2.97 7.42 5.59
C LYS A 28 2.14 6.37 6.33
N ALA A 29 2.52 5.09 6.26
CA ALA A 29 1.83 4.00 6.94
C ALA A 29 1.87 4.16 8.48
N SER A 30 3.01 4.58 9.04
CA SER A 30 3.17 4.83 10.47
C SER A 30 2.34 5.99 10.99
N ALA A 31 1.94 6.93 10.12
CA ALA A 31 1.06 8.04 10.48
C ALA A 31 -0.43 7.71 10.37
N MET A 32 -0.80 6.56 9.80
CA MET A 32 -2.20 6.14 9.67
C MET A 32 -2.71 5.54 10.98
N SER A 33 -4.01 5.71 11.24
CA SER A 33 -4.67 4.92 12.27
C SER A 33 -4.70 3.43 11.89
N PRO A 34 -4.77 2.50 12.86
CA PRO A 34 -4.86 1.07 12.57
C PRO A 34 -6.01 0.69 11.62
N ASN A 35 -7.15 1.37 11.74
CA ASN A 35 -8.33 1.12 10.90
C ASN A 35 -8.12 1.59 9.45
N GLU A 36 -7.48 2.74 9.25
CA GLU A 36 -7.16 3.24 7.91
C GLU A 36 -6.10 2.38 7.21
N LEU A 37 -5.08 1.97 7.97
CA LEU A 37 -4.06 1.07 7.46
C LEU A 37 -4.68 -0.27 7.07
N PHE A 38 -5.50 -0.86 7.95
CA PHE A 38 -6.21 -2.11 7.65
C PHE A 38 -7.13 -1.96 6.42
N GLY A 39 -7.92 -0.89 6.34
CA GLY A 39 -8.75 -0.62 5.17
C GLY A 39 -7.94 -0.49 3.88
N THR A 40 -6.74 0.09 3.95
CA THR A 40 -5.81 0.18 2.81
C THR A 40 -5.30 -1.21 2.39
N LEU A 41 -4.93 -2.06 3.35
CA LEU A 41 -4.48 -3.44 3.08
C LEU A 41 -5.60 -4.32 2.51
N VAL A 42 -6.85 -4.11 2.96
CA VAL A 42 -8.03 -4.77 2.38
C VAL A 42 -8.28 -4.30 0.95
N ARG A 43 -8.20 -2.99 0.67
CA ARG A 43 -8.33 -2.45 -0.70
C ARG A 43 -7.21 -2.93 -1.63
N ALA A 44 -6.01 -3.12 -1.10
CA ALA A 44 -4.88 -3.70 -1.82
C ALA A 44 -5.04 -5.22 -2.05
N GLY A 45 -6.08 -5.86 -1.50
CA GLY A 45 -6.35 -7.28 -1.66
C GLY A 45 -5.45 -8.18 -0.81
N ILE A 46 -4.69 -7.62 0.14
CA ILE A 46 -3.80 -8.39 1.03
C ILE A 46 -4.64 -9.11 2.09
N TYR A 47 -5.58 -8.39 2.70
CA TYR A 47 -6.52 -8.93 3.68
C TYR A 47 -7.95 -9.00 3.13
N THR A 48 -8.72 -9.92 3.70
CA THR A 48 -10.18 -9.93 3.60
C THR A 48 -10.77 -8.86 4.53
N LYS A 49 -12.01 -8.43 4.26
CA LYS A 49 -12.75 -7.50 5.15
C LYS A 49 -12.87 -8.00 6.60
N ASN A 50 -12.74 -9.32 6.81
CA ASN A 50 -12.87 -9.98 8.11
C ASN A 50 -11.51 -10.18 8.82
N GLY A 51 -10.44 -9.56 8.34
CA GLY A 51 -9.12 -9.64 9.00
C GLY A 51 -8.29 -10.87 8.66
N LYS A 52 -8.80 -11.79 7.83
CA LYS A 52 -8.00 -12.94 7.35
C LYS A 52 -7.06 -12.51 6.23
N LEU A 53 -5.82 -12.96 6.29
CA LEU A 53 -4.84 -12.79 5.22
C LEU A 53 -5.27 -13.63 4.00
N ARG A 54 -5.03 -13.14 2.77
CA ARG A 54 -5.33 -13.92 1.56
C ARG A 54 -4.24 -14.96 1.28
N LYS A 55 -4.63 -16.08 0.64
CA LYS A 55 -3.71 -17.18 0.24
C LYS A 55 -2.46 -16.74 -0.50
N ALA A 56 -2.56 -15.74 -1.39
CA ALA A 56 -1.43 -15.19 -2.14
C ALA A 56 -0.33 -14.58 -1.25
N TYR A 57 -0.65 -14.30 0.01
CA TYR A 57 0.24 -13.74 1.01
C TYR A 57 0.50 -14.71 2.18
N GLY A 58 0.10 -15.98 2.06
CA GLY A 58 0.36 -17.03 3.07
C GLY A 58 -0.73 -17.24 4.11
N GLY A 59 -1.95 -16.73 3.88
CA GLY A 59 -3.13 -16.91 4.75
C GLY A 59 -4.05 -18.06 4.38
#